data_AF-A0A7G2M7J7-F1
#
_entry.id   AF-A0A7G2M7J7-F1
#
_cell.length_a   1.000
_cell.length_b   1.000
_cell.length_c   1.000
_cell.angle_alpha   90.00
_cell.angle_beta   90.00
_cell.angle_gamma   90.00
#
_symmetry.space_group_name_H-M   'P 1'
#
loop_
_entity.id
_entity.type
_entity.pdbx_description
1 polymer ?
#
loop_
_entity_poly.entity_id
_entity_poly.type
_entity_poly.pdbx_seq_one_letter_code
_entity_poly.pdbx_strand_id
1 'polypeptide(L)'
;MKKKMKITTEDYIRMNRKISREEEIARHGHPIGFKRVFKSRKVYDRKRSKADLNKDLPYFFENILSGYLSVFLPDDIGGKGIKA
;
A
#
# COMPACT_ATOMS: atom_id res chain seq x y z
N MET A 1 -50.43 4.82 2.29
CA MET A 1 -49.31 5.78 2.14
C MET A 1 -48.15 5.13 1.41
N LYS A 2 -47.64 5.73 0.33
CA LYS A 2 -46.42 5.23 -0.35
C LYS A 2 -45.19 5.57 0.50
N LYS A 3 -44.42 4.54 0.88
CA LYS A 3 -43.17 4.71 1.63
C LYS A 3 -42.13 5.31 0.69
N LYS A 4 -41.55 6.47 1.06
CA LYS A 4 -40.41 7.03 0.34
C LYS A 4 -39.22 6.11 0.57
N MET A 5 -38.67 5.54 -0.50
CA MET A 5 -37.43 4.78 -0.42
C MET A 5 -36.30 5.76 -0.08
N LYS A 6 -35.63 5.52 1.05
CA LYS A 6 -34.42 6.23 1.41
C LYS A 6 -33.27 5.52 0.72
N ILE A 7 -32.49 6.26 -0.07
CA ILE A 7 -31.30 5.71 -0.71
C ILE A 7 -30.25 5.56 0.39
N THR A 8 -29.82 4.32 0.63
CA THR A 8 -28.77 4.03 1.62
C THR A 8 -27.40 4.32 0.99
N THR A 9 -26.40 4.58 1.82
CA THR A 9 -24.99 4.72 1.37
C THR A 9 -24.51 3.50 0.59
N GLU A 10 -24.92 2.30 0.99
CA GLU A 10 -24.64 1.05 0.29
C GLU A 10 -25.23 1.01 -1.13
N ASP A 11 -26.44 1.55 -1.32
CA ASP A 11 -27.10 1.58 -2.61
C ASP A 11 -26.37 2.52 -3.56
N TYR A 12 -25.90 3.67 -3.06
CA TYR A 12 -25.04 4.59 -3.80
C TYR A 12 -23.73 3.91 -4.24
N ILE A 13 -23.06 3.19 -3.35
CA ILE A 13 -21.84 2.43 -3.68
C ILE A 13 -22.12 1.36 -4.74
N ARG A 14 -23.24 0.62 -4.60
CA ARG A 14 -23.64 -0.43 -5.55
C ARG A 14 -23.92 0.16 -6.94
N MET A 15 -24.59 1.31 -6.99
CA MET A 15 -24.86 2.04 -8.23
C MET A 15 -23.55 2.48 -8.91
N ASN A 16 -22.62 3.08 -8.17
CA ASN A 16 -21.34 3.53 -8.74
C ASN A 16 -20.50 2.36 -9.28
N ARG A 17 -20.53 1.19 -8.63
CA ARG A 17 -19.88 -0.03 -9.15
C ARG A 17 -20.50 -0.51 -10.47
N LYS A 18 -21.82 -0.36 -10.62
CA LYS A 18 -22.55 -0.72 -11.84
C LYS A 18 -22.23 0.26 -12.98
N ILE A 19 -22.31 1.56 -12.69
CA ILE A 19 -21.97 2.63 -13.64
C ILE A 19 -20.54 2.47 -14.16
N SER A 20 -19.58 2.24 -13.27
CA SER A 20 -18.17 2.05 -13.66
C SER A 20 -17.96 0.86 -14.60
N ARG A 21 -18.67 -0.25 -14.36
CA ARG A 21 -18.63 -1.43 -15.25
C ARG A 21 -19.30 -1.18 -16.59
N GLU A 22 -20.43 -0.48 -16.60
CA GLU A 22 -21.15 -0.16 -17.83
C GLU A 22 -20.34 0.80 -18.70
N GLU A 23 -19.66 1.79 -18.10
CA GLU A 23 -18.75 2.69 -18.81
C GLU A 23 -17.56 1.93 -19.41
N GLU A 24 -17.01 0.96 -18.68
CA GLU A 24 -15.94 0.09 -19.16
C GLU A 24 -16.39 -0.78 -20.35
N ILE A 25 -17.57 -1.40 -20.25
CA ILE A 25 -18.16 -2.18 -21.34
C ILE A 25 -18.50 -1.30 -22.54
N ALA A 26 -18.99 -0.07 -22.34
CA ALA A 26 -19.28 0.86 -23.42
C ALA A 26 -18.03 1.27 -24.20
N ARG A 27 -16.90 1.45 -23.51
CA ARG A 27 -15.62 1.82 -24.15
C ARG A 27 -14.92 0.65 -24.83
N HIS A 28 -14.98 -0.55 -24.25
CA HIS A 28 -14.13 -1.69 -24.68
C HIS A 28 -14.91 -2.89 -25.20
N GLY A 29 -16.24 -2.90 -25.09
CA GLY A 29 -17.12 -4.02 -25.48
C GLY A 29 -17.11 -5.21 -24.51
N HIS A 30 -16.17 -5.26 -23.56
CA HIS A 30 -16.08 -6.31 -22.55
C HIS A 30 -15.43 -5.79 -21.26
N PRO A 31 -15.67 -6.44 -20.10
CA PRO A 31 -14.93 -6.13 -18.88
C PRO A 31 -13.43 -6.33 -19.08
N ILE A 32 -12.62 -5.40 -18.57
CA ILE A 32 -11.16 -5.42 -18.61
C ILE A 32 -10.60 -5.71 -17.21
N GLY A 33 -9.82 -6.79 -17.11
CA GLY A 33 -9.05 -7.06 -15.91
C GLY A 33 -7.83 -6.15 -15.79
N PHE A 34 -7.83 -5.20 -14.84
CA PHE A 34 -6.68 -4.33 -14.52
C PHE A 34 -5.44 -5.10 -14.00
N LYS A 35 -5.60 -6.34 -13.53
CA LYS A 35 -4.50 -7.17 -13.00
C LYS A 35 -4.12 -8.26 -13.99
N ARG A 36 -3.28 -7.94 -14.97
CA ARG A 36 -2.80 -8.93 -15.96
C ARG A 36 -1.36 -9.38 -15.75
N VAL A 37 -0.52 -8.59 -15.07
CA VAL A 37 0.89 -8.94 -14.84
C VAL A 37 1.09 -9.46 -13.42
N PHE A 38 0.87 -10.76 -13.23
CA PHE A 38 1.33 -11.46 -12.04
C PHE A 38 2.82 -11.77 -12.20
N LYS A 39 3.67 -11.21 -11.32
CA LYS A 39 5.07 -11.62 -11.25
C LYS A 39 5.13 -13.06 -10.72
N SER A 40 5.88 -13.92 -11.39
CA SER A 40 6.10 -15.30 -10.91
C SER A 40 6.91 -15.26 -9.61
N ARG A 41 6.29 -15.70 -8.51
CA ARG A 41 6.93 -15.80 -7.18
C ARG A 41 8.23 -16.60 -7.23
N LYS A 42 8.27 -17.67 -8.03
CA LYS A 42 9.46 -18.52 -8.18
C LYS A 42 10.63 -17.80 -8.84
N VAL A 43 10.37 -16.93 -9.82
CA VAL A 43 11.42 -16.24 -10.60
C VAL A 43 11.89 -14.98 -9.89
N TYR A 44 10.97 -14.16 -9.37
CA TYR A 44 11.30 -12.86 -8.77
C TYR A 44 11.59 -12.96 -7.26
N ASP A 45 10.74 -13.65 -6.49
CA ASP A 45 10.85 -13.61 -5.03
C ASP A 45 11.87 -14.61 -4.47
N ARG A 46 12.29 -15.62 -5.25
CA ARG A 46 13.29 -16.61 -4.82
C ARG A 46 14.69 -16.02 -4.67
N LYS A 47 15.09 -15.12 -5.58
CA LYS A 47 16.40 -14.45 -5.48
C LYS A 47 16.43 -13.48 -4.30
N ARG A 48 15.34 -12.72 -4.12
CA ARG A 48 15.16 -11.81 -2.99
C ARG A 48 15.19 -12.55 -1.66
N SER A 49 14.36 -13.59 -1.50
CA SER A 49 14.32 -14.39 -0.27
C SER A 49 15.65 -15.07 0.07
N LYS A 50 16.44 -15.51 -0.93
CA LYS A 50 17.79 -16.04 -0.69
C LYS A 50 18.74 -14.96 -0.20
N ALA A 51 18.72 -13.78 -0.81
CA ALA A 51 19.54 -12.65 -0.40
C ALA A 51 19.12 -12.11 0.99
N ASP A 52 17.82 -12.15 1.33
CA ASP A 52 17.30 -11.82 2.65
C ASP A 52 17.84 -12.76 3.74
N LEU A 53 17.89 -14.08 3.44
CA LEU A 53 18.42 -15.10 4.35
C LEU A 53 19.94 -14.95 4.56
N ASN A 54 20.66 -14.59 3.50
CA ASN A 54 22.11 -14.42 3.55
C ASN A 54 22.54 -13.04 4.08
N LYS A 55 21.59 -12.12 4.33
CA LYS A 55 21.86 -10.72 4.69
C LYS A 55 22.70 -9.95 3.66
N ASP A 56 22.65 -10.36 2.39
CA ASP A 56 23.45 -9.79 1.30
C ASP A 56 22.91 -8.44 0.78
N LEU A 57 21.79 -7.96 1.34
CA LEU A 57 21.08 -6.78 0.86
C LEU A 57 21.51 -5.50 1.59
N PRO A 58 21.56 -4.36 0.88
CA PRO A 58 22.12 -3.11 1.39
C PRO A 58 21.44 -2.58 2.66
N TYR A 59 20.14 -2.85 2.86
CA TYR A 59 19.41 -2.40 4.05
C TYR A 59 19.77 -3.16 5.34
N PHE A 60 20.46 -4.30 5.26
CA PHE A 60 21.02 -4.94 6.46
C PHE A 60 22.23 -4.16 7.02
N PHE A 61 22.96 -3.46 6.16
CA PHE A 61 24.10 -2.64 6.55
C PHE A 61 23.68 -1.27 7.10
N GLU A 62 22.50 -0.76 6.73
CA GLU A 62 21.97 0.50 7.27
C GLU A 62 21.66 0.44 8.77
N ASN A 63 21.25 -0.73 9.29
CA ASN A 63 21.01 -0.93 10.73
C ASN A 63 22.29 -0.84 11.58
N ILE A 64 23.44 -1.12 10.99
CA ILE A 64 24.73 -1.05 11.68
C ILE A 64 25.14 0.41 11.81
N LEU A 65 25.05 1.20 10.73
CA LEU A 65 25.38 2.63 10.75
C LEU A 65 24.40 3.49 11.55
N SER A 66 23.10 3.15 11.55
CA SER A 66 22.10 3.82 12.38
C SER A 66 22.34 3.60 13.88
N GLY A 67 22.76 2.38 14.28
CA GLY A 67 23.05 2.05 15.67
C GLY A 67 24.32 2.72 16.21
N TYR A 68 25.31 3.00 15.36
CA TYR A 68 26.49 3.76 15.76
C TYR A 68 26.25 5.27 15.82
N LEU A 69 25.38 5.81 14.95
CA LEU A 69 25.06 7.24 14.96
C LEU A 69 24.24 7.65 16.19
N SER A 70 23.40 6.78 16.73
CA SER A 70 22.68 7.01 18.01
C SER A 70 23.56 6.90 19.26
N VAL A 71 24.78 6.37 19.15
CA VAL A 71 25.73 6.27 20.27
C VAL A 71 26.67 7.49 20.33
N PHE A 72 26.83 8.20 19.22
CA PHE A 72 27.76 9.35 19.09
C PHE A 72 27.08 10.72 18.98
N LEU A 73 25.74 10.79 19.03
CA LEU A 73 25.02 12.06 19.16
C LEU A 73 24.50 12.19 20.61
N PRO A 74 25.04 13.10 21.42
CA PRO A 74 24.48 13.40 22.72
C PRO A 74 23.05 13.92 22.56
N ASP A 75 22.09 13.14 23.05
CA ASP A 75 20.79 13.67 23.45
C ASP A 75 21.08 14.67 24.58
N ASP A 76 21.11 15.97 24.26
CA ASP A 76 20.76 17.11 25.15
C ASP A 76 21.59 18.37 24.86
N ILE A 77 21.12 19.19 23.91
CA ILE A 77 21.17 20.66 24.09
C ILE A 77 19.75 21.19 23.95
N GLY A 78 19.08 21.26 25.10
CA GLY A 78 18.21 22.38 25.51
C GLY A 78 17.18 22.88 24.49
N GLY A 79 15.97 22.31 24.54
CA GLY A 79 14.76 22.92 23.99
C GLY A 79 13.59 22.72 24.94
N LYS A 80 13.28 23.75 25.73
CA LYS A 80 12.22 23.78 26.73
C LYS A 80 10.87 23.35 26.12
N GLY A 81 10.11 22.60 26.92
CA GLY A 81 8.87 21.95 26.51
C GLY A 81 7.81 22.85 25.90
N ILE A 82 7.07 22.26 24.97
CA ILE A 82 5.74 22.70 24.56
C ILE A 82 4.77 21.83 25.37
N LYS A 83 4.17 22.43 26.41
CA LYS A 83 2.93 21.92 27.00
C LYS A 83 1.80 22.10 25.99
N ALA A 84 0.85 21.17 26.02
CA ALA A 84 -0.41 21.22 25.30
C ALA A 84 -1.22 22.49 25.60
#